data_AF-A0AA39MQT6-F1
#
_entry.id   AF-A0AA39MQT6-F1
#
_cell.length_a   1.000
_cell.length_b   1.000
_cell.length_c   1.000
_cell.angle_alpha   90.00
_cell.angle_beta   90.00
_cell.angle_gamma   90.00
#
_symmetry.space_group_name_H-M   'P 1'
#
loop_
_entity.id
_entity.type
_entity.pdbx_description
1 polymer ?
#
loop_
_entity_poly.entity_id
_entity_poly.type
_entity_poly.pdbx_seq_one_letter_code
_entity_poly.pdbx_strand_id
1 'polypeptide(L)'
;MLLEDIVAPCVDSPLNVVSDWSHLCHYTIRAYQSLTLVAPSACSLRGLRLMVDVMTITWDRSYSYLPSNAPGVLADLLARRIPVAFTAFHDSQCLEFLGSHAFYETSAKMVREHVAGISIMQRGLDGAVDAETLQLHIDYVHHPQNLFTACPILAAHGVEDVDRSAVYRDTMALVAVWGPYSVKPRPLQADEIQVEKENIRYVIQVLDDSFDSGAHTMVS
;
A
#
# COMPACT_ATOMS: atom_id res chain seq x y z
N MET A 1 -6.94 -22.51 9.55
CA MET A 1 -7.08 -23.03 10.92
C MET A 1 -5.84 -22.78 11.77
N LEU A 2 -4.67 -23.40 11.52
CA LEU A 2 -3.52 -23.30 12.44
C LEU A 2 -2.90 -21.90 12.58
N LEU A 3 -2.91 -21.08 11.53
CA LEU A 3 -2.37 -19.70 11.58
C LEU A 3 -3.26 -18.74 12.37
N GLU A 4 -4.57 -18.94 12.28
CA GLU A 4 -5.58 -18.03 12.86
C GLU A 4 -5.57 -18.11 14.38
N ASP A 5 -5.42 -19.33 14.91
CA ASP A 5 -5.37 -19.59 16.35
C ASP A 5 -4.06 -19.09 16.98
N ILE A 6 -2.97 -19.00 16.17
CA ILE A 6 -1.65 -18.55 16.64
C ILE A 6 -1.54 -17.01 16.61
N VAL A 7 -2.18 -16.35 15.64
CA VAL A 7 -2.08 -14.88 15.48
C VAL A 7 -3.17 -14.13 16.24
N ALA A 8 -4.33 -14.72 16.53
CA ALA A 8 -5.38 -14.04 17.29
C ALA A 8 -4.89 -13.44 18.64
N PRO A 9 -4.06 -14.13 19.44
CA PRO A 9 -3.50 -13.56 20.66
C PRO A 9 -2.52 -12.39 20.44
N CYS A 10 -1.93 -12.24 19.24
CA CYS A 10 -1.05 -11.12 18.89
C CYS A 10 -1.83 -9.79 18.84
N VAL A 11 -3.15 -9.83 18.56
CA VAL A 11 -4.02 -8.65 18.45
C VAL A 11 -4.57 -8.23 19.82
N ASP A 12 -4.81 -9.20 20.72
CA ASP A 12 -5.50 -8.98 21.99
C ASP A 12 -4.56 -8.82 23.22
N SER A 13 -3.24 -8.94 23.06
CA SER A 13 -2.32 -9.03 24.21
C SER A 13 -1.97 -7.68 24.87
N PRO A 14 -1.98 -7.58 26.22
CA PRO A 14 -1.52 -6.41 26.94
C PRO A 14 0.00 -6.24 26.80
N LEU A 15 0.41 -4.97 26.65
CA LEU A 15 1.71 -4.41 26.28
C LEU A 15 2.96 -4.83 27.08
N ASN A 16 2.90 -5.83 27.98
CA ASN A 16 4.01 -6.22 28.88
C ASN A 16 4.58 -7.63 28.66
N VAL A 17 4.09 -8.41 27.68
CA VAL A 17 4.63 -9.74 27.29
C VAL A 17 5.33 -9.67 25.91
N VAL A 18 5.97 -8.54 25.61
CA VAL A 18 6.26 -8.10 24.23
C VAL A 18 7.29 -8.98 23.48
N SER A 19 8.24 -9.61 24.16
CA SER A 19 9.35 -10.31 23.51
C SER A 19 8.95 -11.66 22.92
N ASP A 20 8.36 -12.55 23.71
CA ASP A 20 8.03 -13.92 23.26
C ASP A 20 6.93 -13.92 22.19
N TRP A 21 5.97 -13.01 22.30
CA TRP A 21 4.91 -12.84 21.31
C TRP A 21 5.44 -12.26 19.99
N SER A 22 6.35 -11.28 20.04
CA SER A 22 6.97 -10.74 18.82
C SER A 22 7.67 -11.84 18.00
N HIS A 23 8.40 -12.74 18.68
CA HIS A 23 9.01 -13.91 18.03
C HIS A 23 7.97 -14.84 17.41
N LEU A 24 6.91 -15.18 18.15
CA LEU A 24 5.86 -16.07 17.64
C LEU A 24 5.14 -15.46 16.42
N CYS A 25 4.75 -14.18 16.48
CA CYS A 25 4.11 -13.51 15.35
C CYS A 25 5.07 -13.45 14.15
N HIS A 26 6.37 -13.18 14.37
CA HIS A 26 7.39 -13.19 13.30
C HIS A 26 7.53 -14.56 12.63
N TYR A 27 7.69 -15.64 13.41
CA TYR A 27 7.79 -16.99 12.85
C TYR A 27 6.52 -17.42 12.11
N THR A 28 5.36 -16.98 12.61
CA THR A 28 4.07 -17.27 12.00
C THR A 28 3.90 -16.54 10.67
N ILE A 29 4.28 -15.26 10.59
CA ILE A 29 4.31 -14.50 9.34
C ILE A 29 5.28 -15.15 8.34
N ARG A 30 6.46 -15.58 8.78
CA ARG A 30 7.45 -16.24 7.92
C ARG A 30 6.98 -17.60 7.42
N ALA A 31 6.32 -18.38 8.27
CA ALA A 31 5.70 -19.65 7.90
C ALA A 31 4.58 -19.44 6.88
N TYR A 32 3.74 -18.41 7.10
CA TYR A 32 2.71 -18.02 6.14
C TYR A 32 3.31 -17.60 4.80
N GLN A 33 4.32 -16.73 4.80
CA GLN A 33 5.04 -16.35 3.58
C GLN A 33 5.57 -17.58 2.83
N SER A 34 6.20 -18.50 3.54
CA SER A 34 6.73 -19.74 2.95
C SER A 34 5.62 -20.59 2.34
N LEU A 35 4.48 -20.70 3.03
CA LEU A 35 3.30 -21.41 2.53
C LEU A 35 2.76 -20.74 1.26
N THR A 36 2.61 -19.41 1.25
CA THR A 36 2.05 -18.69 0.11
C THR A 36 3.02 -18.59 -1.08
N LEU A 37 4.33 -18.72 -0.83
CA LEU A 37 5.33 -18.88 -1.88
C LEU A 37 5.13 -20.20 -2.65
N VAL A 38 4.87 -21.29 -1.93
CA VAL A 38 4.72 -22.66 -2.48
C VAL A 38 3.31 -22.92 -3.00
N ALA A 39 2.29 -22.45 -2.29
CA ALA A 39 0.88 -22.65 -2.58
C ALA A 39 0.12 -21.33 -2.38
N PRO A 40 0.14 -20.42 -3.37
CA PRO A 40 -0.55 -19.13 -3.28
C PRO A 40 -2.07 -19.27 -3.04
N SER A 41 -2.67 -20.38 -3.47
CA SER A 41 -4.08 -20.70 -3.22
C SER A 41 -4.39 -21.01 -1.75
N ALA A 42 -3.38 -21.23 -0.91
CA ALA A 42 -3.55 -21.38 0.54
C ALA A 42 -3.72 -20.03 1.26
N CYS A 43 -3.60 -18.91 0.53
CA CYS A 43 -3.92 -17.59 1.06
C CYS A 43 -5.39 -17.53 1.48
N SER A 44 -5.64 -17.21 2.75
CA SER A 44 -6.99 -16.94 3.24
C SER A 44 -7.17 -15.46 3.52
N LEU A 45 -8.38 -14.94 3.27
CA LEU A 45 -8.72 -13.55 3.56
C LEU A 45 -8.53 -13.22 5.04
N ARG A 46 -8.96 -14.14 5.91
CA ARG A 46 -8.80 -14.01 7.36
C ARG A 46 -7.33 -13.95 7.77
N GLY A 47 -6.49 -14.84 7.25
CA GLY A 47 -5.05 -14.82 7.53
C GLY A 47 -4.38 -13.53 7.04
N LEU A 48 -4.78 -13.03 5.87
CA LEU A 48 -4.28 -11.76 5.34
C LEU A 48 -4.69 -10.55 6.17
N ARG A 49 -5.96 -10.48 6.61
CA ARG A 49 -6.43 -9.41 7.51
C ARG A 49 -5.65 -9.43 8.83
N LEU A 50 -5.45 -10.60 9.44
CA LEU A 50 -4.64 -10.73 10.65
C LEU A 50 -3.19 -10.25 10.44
N MET A 51 -2.59 -10.51 9.27
CA MET A 51 -1.26 -9.96 8.97
C MET A 51 -1.27 -8.45 8.82
N VAL A 52 -2.32 -7.88 8.23
CA VAL A 52 -2.49 -6.42 8.14
C VAL A 52 -2.68 -5.82 9.54
N ASP A 53 -3.47 -6.44 10.41
CA ASP A 53 -3.65 -5.99 11.80
C ASP A 53 -2.31 -6.01 12.57
N VAL A 54 -1.52 -7.08 12.43
CA VAL A 54 -0.18 -7.13 13.04
C VAL A 54 0.74 -6.07 12.45
N MET A 55 0.69 -5.86 11.13
CA MET A 55 1.43 -4.80 10.46
C MET A 55 1.07 -3.43 11.03
N THR A 56 -0.21 -3.09 11.16
CA THR A 56 -0.63 -1.77 11.65
C THR A 56 -0.26 -1.54 13.11
N ILE A 57 -0.41 -2.55 13.99
CA ILE A 57 -0.03 -2.46 15.42
C ILE A 57 1.47 -2.23 15.60
N THR A 58 2.29 -2.77 14.69
CA THR A 58 3.75 -2.73 14.79
C THR A 58 4.40 -1.65 13.94
N TRP A 59 3.63 -0.91 13.13
CA TRP A 59 4.13 0.01 12.10
C TRP A 59 5.09 1.07 12.63
N ASP A 60 4.69 1.81 13.67
CA ASP A 60 5.52 2.87 14.27
C ASP A 60 6.51 2.34 15.30
N ARG A 61 6.51 1.04 15.60
CA ARG A 61 7.41 0.43 16.57
C ARG A 61 8.75 0.10 15.93
N SER A 62 9.41 1.14 15.44
CA SER A 62 10.68 1.11 14.70
C SER A 62 11.91 0.62 15.50
N TYR A 63 11.72 0.04 16.70
CA TYR A 63 12.81 -0.39 17.59
C TYR A 63 12.68 -1.84 18.12
N SER A 64 11.71 -2.63 17.64
CA SER A 64 11.67 -4.04 18.02
C SER A 64 12.66 -4.87 17.20
N TYR A 65 13.39 -5.78 17.87
CA TYR A 65 14.48 -6.60 17.31
C TYR A 65 14.09 -7.51 16.13
N LEU A 66 12.82 -7.57 15.75
CA LEU A 66 12.36 -8.26 14.55
C LEU A 66 11.32 -7.40 13.83
N PRO A 67 11.67 -6.72 12.71
CA PRO A 67 10.67 -6.07 11.89
C PRO A 67 9.64 -7.12 11.43
N SER A 68 8.36 -6.75 11.54
CA SER A 68 7.29 -7.54 10.95
C SER A 68 7.51 -7.57 9.43
N ASN A 69 7.75 -8.76 8.87
CA ASN A 69 7.83 -8.92 7.41
C ASN A 69 6.44 -8.86 6.74
N ALA A 70 5.36 -8.63 7.50
CA ALA A 70 3.99 -8.61 6.98
C ALA A 70 3.76 -7.64 5.80
N PRO A 71 4.30 -6.40 5.79
CA PRO A 71 4.20 -5.51 4.63
C PRO A 71 4.79 -6.13 3.36
N GLY A 72 5.94 -6.80 3.49
CA GLY A 72 6.62 -7.48 2.40
C GLY A 72 5.82 -8.67 1.87
N VAL A 73 5.22 -9.47 2.77
CA VAL A 73 4.35 -10.59 2.38
C VAL A 73 3.14 -10.08 1.59
N LEU A 74 2.48 -9.02 2.06
CA LEU A 74 1.33 -8.46 1.37
C LEU A 74 1.74 -7.88 -0.01
N ALA A 75 2.86 -7.17 -0.09
CA ALA A 75 3.40 -6.68 -1.36
C ALA A 75 3.69 -7.82 -2.36
N ASP A 76 4.31 -8.91 -1.91
CA ASP A 76 4.62 -10.08 -2.76
C ASP A 76 3.35 -10.75 -3.29
N LEU A 77 2.28 -10.79 -2.49
CA LEU A 77 1.00 -11.36 -2.90
C LEU A 77 0.24 -10.46 -3.88
N LEU A 78 0.33 -9.14 -3.71
CA LEU A 78 -0.16 -8.17 -4.69
C LEU A 78 0.58 -8.28 -6.02
N ALA A 79 1.91 -8.42 -5.98
CA ALA A 79 2.74 -8.62 -7.18
C ALA A 79 2.36 -9.91 -7.93
N ARG A 80 2.05 -10.97 -7.19
CA ARG A 80 1.56 -12.26 -7.73
C ARG A 80 0.10 -12.26 -8.15
N ARG A 81 -0.59 -11.12 -8.05
CA ARG A 81 -1.98 -10.93 -8.48
C ARG A 81 -2.98 -11.87 -7.78
N ILE A 82 -2.71 -12.19 -6.51
CA ILE A 82 -3.61 -13.05 -5.71
C ILE A 82 -4.86 -12.23 -5.33
N PRO A 83 -6.08 -12.56 -5.81
CA PRO A 83 -7.26 -11.71 -5.63
C PRO A 83 -7.55 -11.39 -4.16
N VAL A 84 -7.39 -12.38 -3.29
CA VAL A 84 -7.60 -12.25 -1.84
C VAL A 84 -6.69 -11.18 -1.21
N ALA A 85 -5.51 -10.93 -1.77
CA ALA A 85 -4.61 -9.88 -1.29
C ALA A 85 -5.12 -8.48 -1.64
N PHE A 86 -5.75 -8.30 -2.81
CA PHE A 86 -6.39 -7.04 -3.18
C PHE A 86 -7.58 -6.76 -2.27
N THR A 87 -8.42 -7.77 -2.03
CA THR A 87 -9.54 -7.67 -1.08
C THR A 87 -9.03 -7.29 0.32
N ALA A 88 -7.99 -7.94 0.84
CA ALA A 88 -7.43 -7.62 2.15
C ALA A 88 -6.86 -6.19 2.19
N PHE A 89 -6.15 -5.76 1.14
CA PHE A 89 -5.58 -4.40 1.06
C PHE A 89 -6.67 -3.32 1.11
N HIS A 90 -7.77 -3.53 0.37
CA HIS A 90 -8.92 -2.63 0.37
C HIS A 90 -9.69 -2.65 1.69
N ASP A 91 -10.10 -3.83 2.15
CA ASP A 91 -10.96 -3.99 3.34
C ASP A 91 -10.30 -3.47 4.61
N SER A 92 -8.97 -3.56 4.67
CA SER A 92 -8.17 -3.02 5.78
C SER A 92 -7.75 -1.57 5.55
N GLN A 93 -8.30 -0.89 4.55
CA GLN A 93 -8.08 0.53 4.24
C GLN A 93 -6.60 0.91 4.22
N CYS A 94 -5.76 0.08 3.58
CA CYS A 94 -4.31 0.22 3.65
C CYS A 94 -3.80 1.58 3.16
N LEU A 95 -4.41 2.22 2.16
CA LEU A 95 -3.99 3.56 1.72
C LEU A 95 -4.29 4.62 2.79
N GLU A 96 -5.45 4.58 3.43
CA GLU A 96 -5.81 5.52 4.49
C GLU A 96 -4.87 5.38 5.69
N PHE A 97 -4.57 4.13 6.06
CA PHE A 97 -3.58 3.82 7.09
C PHE A 97 -2.21 4.40 6.73
N LEU A 98 -1.69 4.08 5.55
CA LEU A 98 -0.37 4.56 5.10
C LEU A 98 -0.30 6.09 5.02
N GLY A 99 -1.41 6.76 4.71
CA GLY A 99 -1.49 8.22 4.60
C GLY A 99 -1.29 8.96 5.92
N SER A 100 -1.41 8.25 7.05
CA SER A 100 -1.30 8.82 8.39
C SER A 100 0.01 8.43 9.11
N HIS A 101 0.90 7.68 8.44
CA HIS A 101 2.11 7.12 9.06
C HIS A 101 3.36 7.39 8.20
N ALA A 102 4.54 7.16 8.78
CA ALA A 102 5.79 7.28 8.04
C ALA A 102 5.85 6.29 6.87
N PHE A 103 6.42 6.75 5.75
CA PHE A 103 6.61 5.92 4.55
C PHE A 103 7.86 5.06 4.69
N TYR A 104 7.71 3.77 4.45
CA TYR A 104 8.81 2.80 4.39
C TYR A 104 8.95 2.27 2.96
N GLU A 105 10.11 1.73 2.61
CA GLU A 105 10.31 1.13 1.28
C GLU A 105 9.25 0.05 0.96
N THR A 106 8.86 -0.72 1.97
CA THR A 106 7.81 -1.73 1.85
C THR A 106 6.43 -1.14 1.57
N SER A 107 6.11 0.07 2.07
CA SER A 107 4.84 0.72 1.71
C SER A 107 4.84 1.16 0.25
N ALA A 108 5.97 1.66 -0.26
CA ALA A 108 6.12 1.97 -1.67
C ALA A 108 5.92 0.73 -2.56
N LYS A 109 6.49 -0.41 -2.16
CA LYS A 109 6.27 -1.68 -2.87
C LYS A 109 4.79 -2.10 -2.83
N MET A 110 4.14 -2.04 -1.67
CA MET A 110 2.71 -2.40 -1.55
C MET A 110 1.81 -1.56 -2.47
N VAL A 111 1.95 -0.23 -2.41
CA VAL A 111 1.14 0.69 -3.22
C VAL A 111 1.41 0.51 -4.70
N ARG A 112 2.69 0.37 -5.10
CA ARG A 112 3.08 0.07 -6.48
C ARG A 112 2.41 -1.17 -7.00
N GLU A 113 2.52 -2.27 -6.27
CA GLU A 113 1.99 -3.55 -6.72
C GLU A 113 0.46 -3.54 -6.76
N HIS A 114 -0.19 -2.83 -5.83
CA HIS A 114 -1.64 -2.63 -5.88
C HIS A 114 -2.07 -1.88 -7.15
N VAL A 115 -1.47 -0.72 -7.42
CA VAL A 115 -1.79 0.12 -8.60
C VAL A 115 -1.46 -0.60 -9.91
N ALA A 116 -0.30 -1.26 -9.99
CA ALA A 116 0.08 -2.06 -11.16
C ALA A 116 -0.90 -3.21 -11.41
N GLY A 117 -1.40 -3.84 -10.34
CA GLY A 117 -2.42 -4.89 -10.43
C GLY A 117 -3.71 -4.39 -11.04
N ILE A 118 -4.25 -3.29 -10.51
CA ILE A 118 -5.47 -2.66 -11.04
C ILE A 118 -5.30 -2.31 -12.53
N SER A 119 -4.14 -1.73 -12.90
CA SER A 119 -3.87 -1.38 -14.30
C SER A 119 -3.87 -2.59 -15.25
N ILE A 120 -3.31 -3.72 -14.81
CA ILE A 120 -3.29 -4.96 -15.61
C ILE A 120 -4.70 -5.55 -15.70
N MET A 121 -5.44 -5.60 -14.58
CA MET A 121 -6.83 -6.09 -14.54
C MET A 121 -7.72 -5.27 -15.48
N GLN A 122 -7.56 -3.95 -15.47
CA GLN A 122 -8.31 -3.02 -16.32
C GLN A 122 -8.02 -3.21 -17.82
N ARG A 123 -6.82 -3.68 -18.18
CA ARG A 123 -6.46 -4.03 -19.56
C ARG A 123 -6.87 -5.45 -19.95
N GLY A 124 -7.49 -6.22 -19.05
CA GLY A 124 -7.88 -7.61 -19.28
C GLY A 124 -6.70 -8.56 -19.48
N LEU A 125 -5.50 -8.18 -19.02
CA LEU A 125 -4.25 -8.94 -19.24
C LEU A 125 -4.05 -10.10 -18.24
N ASP A 126 -4.90 -10.21 -17.22
CA ASP A 126 -4.77 -11.18 -16.11
C ASP A 126 -5.94 -12.21 -16.05
N GLY A 127 -6.67 -12.36 -17.16
CA GLY A 127 -7.90 -13.15 -17.20
C GLY A 127 -9.13 -12.37 -16.75
N ALA A 128 -10.29 -13.05 -16.66
CA ALA A 128 -11.56 -12.43 -16.30
C ALA A 128 -11.61 -12.15 -14.78
N VAL A 129 -11.14 -10.97 -14.38
CA VAL A 129 -11.47 -10.40 -13.07
C VAL A 129 -12.90 -9.88 -13.13
N ASP A 130 -13.64 -10.10 -12.05
CA ASP A 130 -15.00 -9.57 -11.89
C ASP A 130 -14.99 -8.04 -12.04
N ALA A 131 -15.88 -7.52 -12.90
CA ALA A 131 -15.91 -6.11 -13.24
C ALA A 131 -16.28 -5.22 -12.04
N GLU A 132 -17.12 -5.72 -11.13
CA GLU A 132 -17.47 -5.02 -9.89
C GLU A 132 -16.27 -4.92 -8.96
N THR A 133 -15.52 -6.00 -8.80
CA THR A 133 -14.28 -6.04 -8.01
C THR A 133 -13.22 -5.07 -8.56
N LEU A 134 -13.03 -5.03 -9.88
CA LEU A 134 -12.13 -4.06 -10.51
C LEU A 134 -12.60 -2.63 -10.25
N GLN A 135 -13.89 -2.35 -10.41
CA GLN A 135 -14.44 -1.02 -10.21
C GLN A 135 -14.25 -0.53 -8.76
N LEU A 136 -14.48 -1.43 -7.80
CA LEU A 136 -14.29 -1.15 -6.38
C LEU A 136 -12.86 -0.69 -6.07
N HIS A 137 -11.84 -1.35 -6.63
CA HIS A 137 -10.45 -0.93 -6.44
C HIS A 137 -10.09 0.37 -7.17
N ILE A 138 -10.69 0.61 -8.34
CA ILE A 138 -10.54 1.88 -9.06
C ILE A 138 -11.11 3.03 -8.22
N ASP A 139 -12.35 2.88 -7.73
CA ASP A 139 -13.01 3.90 -6.91
C ASP A 139 -12.25 4.15 -5.60
N TYR A 140 -11.70 3.09 -5.00
CA TYR A 140 -10.86 3.19 -3.80
C TYR A 140 -9.60 4.03 -4.04
N VAL A 141 -8.85 3.78 -5.12
CA VAL A 141 -7.65 4.56 -5.46
C VAL A 141 -8.00 5.98 -5.87
N HIS A 142 -9.13 6.17 -6.56
CA HIS A 142 -9.61 7.49 -7.00
C HIS A 142 -10.18 8.35 -5.87
N HIS A 143 -10.45 7.78 -4.69
CA HIS A 143 -10.86 8.57 -3.54
C HIS A 143 -9.77 9.63 -3.23
N PRO A 144 -10.10 10.92 -3.11
CA PRO A 144 -9.09 12.00 -3.08
C PRO A 144 -8.00 11.82 -2.03
N GLN A 145 -8.35 11.31 -0.85
CA GLN A 145 -7.39 11.05 0.23
C GLN A 145 -6.43 9.91 -0.12
N ASN A 146 -6.95 8.81 -0.70
CA ASN A 146 -6.15 7.64 -1.07
C ASN A 146 -5.21 7.96 -2.22
N LEU A 147 -5.67 8.79 -3.16
CA LEU A 147 -4.85 9.32 -4.22
C LEU A 147 -3.73 10.21 -3.67
N PHE A 148 -4.07 11.13 -2.76
CA PHE A 148 -3.11 12.00 -2.11
C PHE A 148 -2.06 11.22 -1.32
N THR A 149 -2.39 10.04 -0.80
CA THR A 149 -1.43 9.11 -0.19
C THR A 149 -0.61 8.33 -1.21
N ALA A 150 -1.25 7.79 -2.25
CA ALA A 150 -0.58 6.92 -3.22
C ALA A 150 0.50 7.67 -4.02
N CYS A 151 0.22 8.90 -4.45
CA CYS A 151 1.14 9.74 -5.23
C CYS A 151 2.51 9.95 -4.56
N PRO A 152 2.61 10.49 -3.33
CA PRO A 152 3.89 10.68 -2.66
C PRO A 152 4.57 9.36 -2.32
N ILE A 153 3.83 8.29 -2.01
CA ILE A 153 4.44 6.97 -1.74
C ILE A 153 5.12 6.40 -2.98
N LEU A 154 4.49 6.53 -4.15
CA LEU A 154 5.08 6.10 -5.43
C LEU A 154 6.25 7.02 -5.85
N ALA A 155 6.18 8.31 -5.53
CA ALA A 155 7.23 9.28 -5.85
C ALA A 155 8.45 9.18 -4.92
N ALA A 156 8.24 8.88 -3.63
CA ALA A 156 9.26 8.84 -2.59
C ALA A 156 10.11 7.56 -2.61
N HIS A 157 9.87 6.67 -3.58
CA HIS A 157 10.70 5.53 -3.98
C HIS A 157 11.98 5.38 -3.13
N GLY A 158 12.00 4.36 -2.26
CA GLY A 158 12.91 4.23 -1.11
C GLY A 158 14.40 4.48 -1.38
N VAL A 159 15.19 4.55 -0.31
CA VAL A 159 16.57 5.08 -0.24
C VAL A 159 17.58 4.41 -1.19
N GLU A 160 17.26 3.26 -1.80
CA GLU A 160 18.13 2.59 -2.76
C GLU A 160 17.88 3.07 -4.19
N ASP A 161 18.87 3.79 -4.72
CA ASP A 161 19.10 4.21 -6.11
C ASP A 161 17.85 4.58 -6.91
N VAL A 162 17.64 5.90 -7.07
CA VAL A 162 16.49 6.49 -7.79
C VAL A 162 16.60 6.15 -9.28
N ASP A 163 16.14 4.97 -9.65
CA ASP A 163 15.82 4.63 -11.02
C ASP A 163 14.62 5.49 -11.43
N ARG A 164 14.90 6.67 -12.01
CA ARG A 164 13.89 7.58 -12.55
C ARG A 164 12.94 6.87 -13.51
N SER A 165 13.37 5.79 -14.17
CA SER A 165 12.50 5.00 -15.04
C SER A 165 11.48 4.18 -14.25
N ALA A 166 11.80 3.73 -13.03
CA ALA A 166 10.86 3.07 -12.13
C ALA A 166 9.81 4.05 -11.60
N VAL A 167 10.22 5.24 -11.14
CA VAL A 167 9.30 6.32 -10.71
C VAL A 167 8.34 6.69 -11.85
N TYR A 168 8.87 6.85 -13.07
CA TYR A 168 8.06 7.14 -14.25
C TYR A 168 7.07 6.02 -14.56
N ARG A 169 7.50 4.75 -14.55
CA ARG A 169 6.61 3.60 -14.80
C ARG A 169 5.47 3.53 -13.79
N ASP A 170 5.76 3.71 -12.51
CA ASP A 170 4.76 3.65 -11.45
C ASP A 170 3.75 4.79 -11.55
N THR A 171 4.26 6.00 -11.82
CA THR A 171 3.42 7.18 -12.07
C THR A 171 2.53 6.95 -13.30
N MET A 172 3.08 6.39 -14.37
CA MET A 172 2.32 6.08 -15.58
C MET A 172 1.32 4.93 -15.37
N ALA A 173 1.60 3.98 -14.48
CA ALA A 173 0.64 2.94 -14.10
C ALA A 173 -0.54 3.54 -13.35
N LEU A 174 -0.30 4.47 -12.41
CA LEU A 174 -1.35 5.23 -11.73
C LEU A 174 -2.18 6.05 -12.72
N VAL A 175 -1.52 6.75 -13.65
CA VAL A 175 -2.19 7.49 -14.74
C VAL A 175 -2.98 6.56 -15.66
N ALA A 176 -2.51 5.34 -15.90
CA ALA A 176 -3.25 4.37 -16.70
C ALA A 176 -4.52 3.89 -15.99
N VAL A 177 -4.50 3.74 -14.66
CA VAL A 177 -5.70 3.45 -13.85
C VAL A 177 -6.74 4.57 -14.00
N TRP A 178 -6.30 5.83 -14.13
CA TRP A 178 -7.16 6.97 -14.47
C TRP A 178 -7.71 6.94 -15.91
N GLY A 179 -6.96 6.38 -16.86
CA GLY A 179 -7.16 6.51 -18.30
C GLY A 179 -8.58 6.28 -18.83
N PRO A 180 -9.36 5.27 -18.40
CA PRO A 180 -10.70 5.05 -18.92
C PRO A 180 -11.79 5.90 -18.25
N TYR A 181 -11.49 6.56 -17.14
CA TYR A 181 -12.33 7.59 -16.51
C TYR A 181 -11.93 9.01 -16.91
N SER A 182 -10.94 9.16 -17.80
CA SER A 182 -10.77 10.38 -18.55
C SER A 182 -11.99 10.52 -19.45
N VAL A 183 -13.03 11.14 -18.88
CA VAL A 183 -14.10 11.86 -19.57
C VAL A 183 -13.47 12.37 -20.86
N LYS A 184 -13.97 11.92 -22.04
CA LYS A 184 -13.61 12.50 -23.35
C LYS A 184 -13.27 13.96 -23.09
N PRO A 185 -12.04 14.45 -23.33
CA PRO A 185 -11.55 15.69 -22.75
C PRO A 185 -12.55 16.78 -23.07
N ARG A 186 -13.48 17.02 -22.14
CA ARG A 186 -14.39 18.13 -22.26
C ARG A 186 -13.52 19.30 -21.84
N PRO A 187 -13.54 20.41 -22.58
CA PRO A 187 -12.86 21.59 -22.13
C PRO A 187 -13.30 21.85 -20.69
N LEU A 188 -12.35 21.77 -19.76
CA LEU A 188 -12.60 22.14 -18.38
C LEU A 188 -13.10 23.59 -18.41
N GLN A 189 -14.19 23.85 -17.71
CA GLN A 189 -14.64 25.24 -17.58
C GLN A 189 -13.60 26.03 -16.78
N ALA A 190 -13.57 27.35 -16.97
CA ALA A 190 -12.49 28.19 -16.44
C ALA A 190 -12.37 28.11 -14.91
N ASP A 191 -13.47 27.84 -14.22
CA ASP A 191 -13.57 27.57 -12.79
C ASP A 191 -12.99 26.20 -12.41
N GLU A 192 -13.28 25.14 -13.16
CA GLU A 192 -12.69 23.80 -12.94
C GLU A 192 -11.16 23.80 -13.15
N ILE A 193 -10.68 24.54 -14.16
CA ILE A 193 -9.23 24.73 -14.40
C ILE A 193 -8.58 25.44 -13.20
N GLN A 194 -9.27 26.39 -12.60
CA GLN A 194 -8.75 27.16 -11.48
C GLN A 194 -8.66 26.29 -10.22
N VAL A 195 -9.70 25.51 -9.93
CA VAL A 195 -9.70 24.54 -8.82
C VAL A 195 -8.57 23.54 -8.97
N GLU A 196 -8.37 22.99 -10.18
CA GLU A 196 -7.32 22.00 -10.39
C GLU A 196 -5.91 22.60 -10.34
N LYS A 197 -5.74 23.85 -10.80
CA LYS A 197 -4.50 24.60 -10.60
C LYS A 197 -4.21 24.85 -9.13
N GLU A 198 -5.23 25.13 -8.32
CA GLU A 198 -5.08 25.33 -6.88
C GLU A 198 -4.74 24.04 -6.16
N ASN A 199 -5.37 22.92 -6.54
CA ASN A 199 -5.02 21.59 -6.05
C ASN A 199 -3.57 21.21 -6.37
N ILE A 200 -3.13 21.40 -7.62
CA ILE A 200 -1.75 21.14 -8.02
C ILE A 200 -0.76 22.04 -7.26
N ARG A 201 -1.08 23.33 -7.11
CA ARG A 201 -0.23 24.27 -6.35
C ARG A 201 -0.13 23.86 -4.88
N TYR A 202 -1.25 23.46 -4.28
CA TYR A 202 -1.30 22.99 -2.90
C TYR A 202 -0.46 21.71 -2.73
N VAL A 203 -0.59 20.74 -3.64
CA VAL A 203 0.22 19.52 -3.63
C VAL A 203 1.71 19.83 -3.75
N ILE A 204 2.11 20.70 -4.68
CA ILE A 204 3.51 21.12 -4.82
C ILE A 204 4.01 21.76 -3.53
N GLN A 205 3.24 22.67 -2.93
CA GLN A 205 3.63 23.35 -1.71
C GLN A 205 3.79 22.41 -0.51
N VAL A 206 2.87 21.46 -0.35
CA VAL A 206 2.96 20.43 0.71
C VAL A 206 4.17 19.52 0.49
N LEU A 207 4.49 19.17 -0.77
CA LEU A 207 5.69 18.39 -1.08
C LEU A 207 6.95 19.19 -0.76
N ASP A 208 7.05 20.45 -1.18
CA ASP A 208 8.20 21.33 -0.88
C ASP A 208 8.41 21.46 0.64
N ASP A 209 7.34 21.72 1.41
CA ASP A 209 7.39 21.82 2.88
C ASP A 209 7.85 20.50 3.53
N SER A 210 7.43 19.36 2.97
CA SER A 210 7.81 18.03 3.47
C SER A 210 9.29 17.74 3.23
N PHE A 211 9.84 18.14 2.08
CA PHE A 211 11.24 17.92 1.72
C PHE A 211 12.21 18.96 2.33
N ASP A 212 11.76 20.19 2.60
CA ASP A 212 12.57 21.23 3.25
C ASP A 212 12.68 21.05 4.77
N SER A 213 11.74 20.33 5.40
CA SER A 213 11.77 20.04 6.85
C SER A 213 12.96 19.16 7.29
N GLY A 214 13.66 18.50 6.34
CA GLY A 214 14.87 17.70 6.60
C GLY A 214 16.17 18.49 6.72
N ALA A 215 16.19 19.79 6.40
CA ALA A 215 17.42 20.60 6.36
C ALA A 215 17.77 21.30 7.70
N HIS A 216 16.93 21.21 8.73
CA HIS A 216 17.11 21.94 10.00
C HIS A 216 17.27 21.08 11.26
N THR A 217 17.79 19.86 11.13
CA THR A 217 18.27 19.09 12.30
C THR A 217 19.73 18.65 12.13
N MET A 218 20.62 19.61 11.89
CA MET A 218 22.01 19.52 12.34
C MET A 218 22.35 20.81 13.08
N VAL A 219 22.05 20.83 14.37
CA VAL A 219 22.70 21.75 15.31
C VAL A 219 23.61 20.89 16.17
N SER A 220 24.90 21.22 16.07
CA SER A 220 26.01 20.68 16.85
C SER A 220 25.94 21.08 18.32
#